data_AF-A0A523XH23-F1
#
_entry.id   AF-A0A523XH23-F1
#
_cell.length_a   1.000
_cell.length_b   1.000
_cell.length_c   1.000
_cell.angle_alpha   90.00
_cell.angle_beta   90.00
_cell.angle_gamma   90.00
#
_symmetry.space_group_name_H-M   'P 1'
#
loop_
_entity.id
_entity.type
_entity.pdbx_description
1 polymer ?
#
loop_
_entity_poly.entity_id
_entity_poly.type
_entity_poly.pdbx_seq_one_letter_code
_entity_poly.pdbx_strand_id
1 'polypeptide(L)'
;MSKFTDFFKNAFGTETKESELYSEDDISPERKAELIGKFAQEIVDRRLSVPAILFLETVKPLSFLGSQAMIFFEPIVQSIFAFKTYKEIYLLLEKRESIEYLLQEIEKREQKL
;
A
#
# COMPACT_ATOMS: atom_id res chain seq x y z
N MET A 1 -37.10 3.93 -19.70
CA MET A 1 -35.88 4.62 -19.20
C MET A 1 -35.21 3.84 -18.05
N SER A 2 -35.23 2.49 -18.03
CA SER A 2 -34.62 1.68 -16.94
C SER A 2 -33.22 1.13 -17.28
N LYS A 3 -32.95 0.85 -18.57
CA LYS A 3 -31.71 0.17 -18.99
C LYS A 3 -30.44 0.96 -18.68
N PHE A 4 -30.49 2.29 -18.65
CA PHE A 4 -29.34 3.14 -18.37
C PHE A 4 -28.96 3.13 -16.89
N THR A 5 -29.96 3.22 -15.99
CA THR A 5 -29.74 3.08 -14.54
C THR A 5 -29.31 1.67 -14.17
N ASP A 6 -29.86 0.63 -14.82
CA ASP A 6 -29.42 -0.76 -14.62
C ASP A 6 -27.99 -0.98 -15.13
N PHE A 7 -27.62 -0.36 -16.26
CA PHE A 7 -26.26 -0.40 -16.78
C PHE A 7 -25.28 0.30 -15.83
N PHE A 8 -25.59 1.51 -15.33
CA PHE A 8 -24.72 2.20 -14.35
C PHE A 8 -24.64 1.46 -13.02
N LYS A 9 -25.75 0.89 -12.54
CA LYS A 9 -25.75 0.08 -11.32
C LYS A 9 -24.97 -1.22 -11.48
N ASN A 10 -24.87 -1.81 -12.68
CA ASN A 10 -24.07 -3.02 -12.92
C ASN A 10 -22.62 -2.70 -13.35
N ALA A 11 -22.37 -1.53 -13.96
CA ALA A 11 -21.03 -1.10 -14.41
C ALA A 11 -20.24 -0.36 -13.31
N PHE A 12 -20.92 0.21 -12.32
CA PHE A 12 -20.33 0.85 -11.14
C PHE A 12 -20.79 0.25 -9.81
N GLY A 13 -21.79 -0.63 -9.80
CA GLY A 13 -22.12 -1.46 -8.63
C GLY A 13 -21.20 -2.65 -8.60
N THR A 14 -19.99 -2.41 -8.13
CA THR A 14 -19.19 -3.46 -7.54
C THR A 14 -19.94 -3.97 -6.31
N GLU A 15 -20.48 -5.18 -6.37
CA GLU A 15 -20.62 -6.03 -5.16
C GLU A 15 -19.24 -6.48 -4.68
N THR A 16 -18.31 -5.53 -4.59
CA THR A 16 -16.98 -5.76 -4.07
C THR A 16 -17.00 -5.18 -2.68
N LYS A 17 -16.58 -5.99 -1.71
CA LYS A 17 -16.18 -5.63 -0.34
C LYS A 17 -15.15 -4.47 -0.30
N GLU A 18 -15.48 -3.31 -0.84
CA GLU A 18 -14.71 -2.05 -0.81
C GLU A 18 -15.20 -1.17 0.34
N SER A 19 -16.42 -1.43 0.83
CA SER A 19 -17.10 -0.67 1.87
C SER A 19 -16.71 -1.02 3.31
N GLU A 20 -15.76 -1.93 3.55
CA GLU A 20 -15.41 -2.39 4.91
C GLU A 20 -14.01 -1.97 5.39
N LEU A 21 -13.17 -1.42 4.51
CA LEU A 21 -11.80 -1.04 4.89
C LEU A 21 -11.76 0.44 5.31
N TYR A 22 -11.71 0.70 6.62
CA TYR A 22 -11.69 2.04 7.20
C TYR A 22 -10.38 2.35 7.93
N SER A 23 -9.70 1.33 8.44
CA SER A 23 -8.40 1.45 9.08
C SER A 23 -7.49 0.27 8.75
N GLU A 24 -6.23 0.39 9.13
CA GLU A 24 -5.24 -0.69 9.02
C GLU A 24 -5.61 -1.92 9.85
N ASP A 25 -6.40 -1.75 10.91
CA ASP A 25 -6.88 -2.84 11.77
C ASP A 25 -7.86 -3.79 11.06
N ASP A 26 -8.48 -3.32 9.96
CA ASP A 26 -9.39 -4.11 9.13
C ASP A 26 -8.64 -5.07 8.18
N ILE A 27 -7.31 -4.96 8.09
CA ILE A 27 -6.45 -5.81 7.26
C ILE A 27 -5.98 -7.01 8.10
N SER A 28 -6.15 -8.24 7.62
CA SER A 28 -5.66 -9.41 8.36
C SER A 28 -4.12 -9.42 8.47
N PRO A 29 -3.52 -9.93 9.55
CA PRO A 29 -2.05 -9.97 9.70
C PRO A 29 -1.33 -10.63 8.52
N GLU A 30 -1.90 -11.70 7.97
CA GLU A 30 -1.36 -12.42 6.80
C GLU A 30 -1.36 -11.52 5.56
N ARG A 31 -2.45 -10.75 5.37
CA ARG A 31 -2.57 -9.80 4.27
C ARG A 31 -1.59 -8.63 4.44
N LYS A 32 -1.41 -8.11 5.66
CA LYS A 32 -0.39 -7.08 5.95
C LYS A 32 1.00 -7.56 5.55
N ALA A 33 1.39 -8.76 5.99
CA ALA A 33 2.67 -9.37 5.68
C ALA A 33 2.86 -9.61 4.16
N GLU A 34 1.82 -10.08 3.47
CA GLU A 34 1.84 -10.26 2.02
C GLU A 34 2.09 -8.93 1.28
N LEU A 35 1.34 -7.89 1.65
CA LEU A 35 1.42 -6.57 1.02
C LEU A 35 2.78 -5.91 1.24
N ILE A 36 3.24 -5.89 2.49
CA ILE A 36 4.55 -5.33 2.86
C ILE A 36 5.68 -6.11 2.19
N GLY A 37 5.60 -7.45 2.18
CA GLY A 37 6.61 -8.28 1.54
C GLY A 37 6.71 -8.05 0.03
N LYS A 38 5.57 -7.93 -0.67
CA LYS A 38 5.54 -7.57 -2.10
C LYS A 38 6.09 -6.18 -2.35
N PHE A 39 5.72 -5.22 -1.52
CA PHE A 39 6.18 -3.84 -1.68
C PHE A 39 7.69 -3.71 -1.46
N ALA A 40 8.22 -4.33 -0.41
CA ALA A 40 9.65 -4.38 -0.14
C ALA A 40 10.44 -5.04 -1.29
N GLN A 41 9.93 -6.16 -1.84
CA GLN A 41 10.56 -6.85 -2.96
C GLN A 41 10.72 -5.92 -4.17
N GLU A 42 9.69 -5.17 -4.50
CA GLU A 42 9.68 -4.29 -5.67
C GLU A 42 10.60 -3.08 -5.51
N ILE A 43 10.73 -2.54 -4.29
CA ILE A 43 11.71 -1.50 -3.98
C ILE A 43 13.13 -2.04 -4.24
N VAL A 44 13.42 -3.26 -3.78
CA VAL A 44 14.73 -3.90 -3.91
C VAL A 44 15.04 -4.24 -5.37
N ASP A 45 14.10 -4.85 -6.10
CA ASP A 45 14.26 -5.22 -7.51
C ASP A 45 14.54 -4.00 -8.40
N ARG A 46 14.00 -2.83 -8.03
CA ARG A 46 14.20 -1.56 -8.72
C ARG A 46 15.45 -0.80 -8.27
N ARG A 47 16.23 -1.37 -7.34
CA ARG A 47 17.42 -0.73 -6.75
C ARG A 47 17.10 0.60 -6.04
N LEU A 48 15.92 0.68 -5.42
CA LEU A 48 15.43 1.88 -4.72
C LEU A 48 15.54 1.76 -3.19
N SER A 49 16.22 0.75 -2.66
CA SER A 49 16.35 0.49 -1.22
C SER A 49 16.89 1.70 -0.45
N VAL A 50 18.00 2.29 -0.91
CA VAL A 50 18.63 3.47 -0.26
C VAL A 50 17.69 4.69 -0.19
N PRO A 51 17.14 5.20 -1.32
CA PRO A 51 16.22 6.33 -1.26
C PRO A 51 14.91 6.01 -0.51
N ALA A 52 14.42 4.78 -0.57
CA ALA A 52 13.23 4.36 0.17
C ALA A 52 13.46 4.38 1.68
N ILE A 53 14.56 3.79 2.17
CA ILE A 53 14.91 3.78 3.60
C ILE A 53 15.07 5.21 4.13
N LEU A 54 15.80 6.07 3.41
CA LEU A 54 16.00 7.46 3.81
C LEU A 54 14.66 8.22 3.93
N PHE A 55 13.77 8.03 2.94
CA PHE A 55 12.44 8.61 2.95
C PHE A 55 11.62 8.09 4.14
N LEU A 56 11.56 6.75 4.32
CA LEU A 56 10.80 6.08 5.38
C LEU A 56 11.23 6.52 6.78
N GLU A 57 12.53 6.64 7.05
CA GLU A 57 13.04 7.17 8.33
C GLU A 57 12.68 8.64 8.55
N THR A 58 12.65 9.44 7.48
CA THR A 58 12.25 10.86 7.56
C THR A 58 10.76 11.01 7.85
N VAL A 59 9.93 10.11 7.30
CA VAL A 59 8.48 10.18 7.49
C VAL A 59 8.05 9.61 8.83
N LYS A 60 8.68 8.56 9.35
CA LYS A 60 8.38 7.87 10.63
C LYS A 60 7.92 8.74 11.84
N PRO A 61 8.45 9.95 12.10
CA PRO A 61 7.99 10.79 13.22
C PRO A 61 6.73 11.65 12.96
N LEU A 62 6.19 11.69 11.74
CA LEU A 62 5.10 12.61 11.38
C LEU A 62 3.72 11.94 11.48
N SER A 63 2.70 12.71 11.87
CA SER A 63 1.35 12.18 12.12
C SER A 63 0.44 12.06 10.88
N PHE A 64 0.91 12.43 9.67
CA PHE A 64 0.06 12.58 8.48
C PHE A 64 0.67 11.95 7.20
N LEU A 65 1.16 10.72 7.33
CA LEU A 65 2.09 10.13 6.36
C LEU A 65 1.47 9.37 5.20
N GLY A 66 0.26 8.83 5.36
CA GLY A 66 -0.37 8.02 4.31
C GLY A 66 -0.42 8.76 2.98
N SER A 67 -0.85 10.03 2.98
CA SER A 67 -0.99 10.81 1.74
C SER A 67 0.35 11.14 1.06
N GLN A 68 1.36 11.57 1.81
CA GLN A 68 2.65 11.99 1.24
C GLN A 68 3.52 10.79 0.82
N ALA A 69 3.49 9.72 1.62
CA ALA A 69 4.17 8.47 1.28
C ALA A 69 3.56 7.84 0.04
N MET A 70 2.24 7.86 -0.10
CA MET A 70 1.58 7.33 -1.30
C MET A 70 1.92 8.11 -2.57
N ILE A 71 2.03 9.45 -2.51
CA ILE A 71 2.47 10.25 -3.67
C ILE A 71 3.90 9.89 -4.08
N PHE A 72 4.81 9.76 -3.11
CA PHE A 72 6.20 9.37 -3.38
C PHE A 72 6.31 7.98 -4.00
N PHE A 73 5.57 7.01 -3.44
CA PHE A 73 5.61 5.62 -3.87
C PHE A 73 4.60 5.26 -4.97
N GLU A 74 3.82 6.23 -5.47
CA GLU A 74 2.81 6.02 -6.51
C GLU A 74 3.35 5.27 -7.74
N PRO A 75 4.53 5.61 -8.30
CA PRO A 75 5.07 4.90 -9.46
C PRO A 75 5.39 3.43 -9.18
N ILE A 76 5.75 3.11 -7.94
CA ILE A 76 6.01 1.75 -7.50
C ILE A 76 4.66 1.04 -7.34
N VAL A 77 3.77 1.59 -6.50
CA VAL A 77 2.48 0.96 -6.18
C VAL A 77 1.64 0.69 -7.44
N GLN A 78 1.51 1.66 -8.34
CA GLN A 78 0.72 1.49 -9.57
C GLN A 78 1.31 0.47 -10.55
N SER A 79 2.60 0.20 -10.47
CA SER A 79 3.25 -0.79 -11.33
C SER A 79 3.06 -2.24 -10.88
N ILE A 80 2.56 -2.46 -9.66
CA ILE A 80 2.50 -3.78 -9.01
C ILE A 80 1.08 -4.13 -8.53
N PHE A 81 0.33 -3.12 -8.09
CA PHE A 81 -0.92 -3.31 -7.36
C PHE A 81 -2.11 -2.77 -8.17
N ALA A 82 -3.13 -3.62 -8.33
CA ALA A 82 -4.43 -3.18 -8.86
C ALA A 82 -5.05 -2.12 -7.93
N PHE A 83 -5.94 -1.28 -8.46
CA PHE A 83 -6.54 -0.13 -7.76
C PHE A 83 -7.08 -0.46 -6.35
N LYS A 84 -7.61 -1.68 -6.16
CA LYS A 84 -8.13 -2.18 -4.89
C LYS A 84 -7.06 -2.32 -3.79
N THR A 85 -5.82 -2.60 -4.15
CA THR A 85 -4.70 -2.77 -3.22
C THR A 85 -4.02 -1.46 -2.85
N TYR A 86 -4.23 -0.40 -3.63
CA TYR A 86 -3.73 0.94 -3.32
C TYR A 86 -4.24 1.45 -1.95
N LYS A 87 -5.53 1.22 -1.64
CA LYS A 87 -6.14 1.63 -0.37
C LYS A 87 -5.56 0.87 0.82
N GLU A 88 -5.29 -0.44 0.65
CA GLU A 88 -4.67 -1.25 1.70
C GLU A 88 -3.25 -0.74 2.03
N ILE A 89 -2.45 -0.46 0.99
CA ILE A 89 -1.10 0.11 1.17
C ILE A 89 -1.16 1.50 1.82
N TYR A 90 -2.08 2.36 1.39
CA TYR A 90 -2.29 3.68 2.01
C TYR A 90 -2.52 3.56 3.52
N LEU A 91 -3.45 2.68 3.93
CA LEU A 91 -3.77 2.49 5.35
C LEU A 91 -2.59 1.89 6.12
N LEU A 92 -1.83 0.97 5.51
CA LEU A 92 -0.60 0.46 6.11
C LEU A 92 0.43 1.57 6.36
N LEU A 93 0.60 2.50 5.41
CA LEU A 93 1.54 3.61 5.55
C LEU A 93 1.09 4.70 6.52
N GLU A 94 -0.14 4.65 7.07
CA GLU A 94 -0.57 5.54 8.15
C GLU A 94 -0.06 5.08 9.53
N LYS A 95 0.29 3.79 9.70
CA LYS A 95 0.76 3.24 10.97
C LYS A 95 2.28 3.19 11.03
N ARG A 96 2.84 3.74 12.10
CA ARG A 96 4.28 3.75 12.34
C ARG A 96 4.86 2.33 12.40
N GLU A 97 4.13 1.41 13.00
CA GLU A 97 4.51 0.01 13.14
C GLU A 97 4.62 -0.69 11.78
N SER A 98 3.72 -0.35 10.84
CA SER A 98 3.72 -0.87 9.48
C SER A 98 4.82 -0.26 8.63
N ILE A 99 5.16 1.02 8.85
CA ILE A 99 6.37 1.66 8.26
C ILE A 99 7.63 0.96 8.75
N GLU A 100 7.74 0.71 10.06
CA GLU A 100 8.87 0.00 10.65
C GLU A 100 9.00 -1.41 10.06
N TYR A 101 7.88 -2.11 9.92
CA TYR A 101 7.87 -3.44 9.32
C TYR A 101 8.32 -3.42 7.85
N LEU A 102 7.86 -2.44 7.07
CA LEU A 102 8.31 -2.25 5.68
C LEU A 102 9.81 -1.98 5.60
N LEU A 103 10.34 -1.11 6.47
CA LEU A 103 11.77 -0.80 6.52
C LEU A 103 12.61 -2.05 6.79
N GLN A 104 12.25 -2.82 7.81
CA GLN A 104 12.93 -4.07 8.17
C GLN A 104 12.87 -5.10 7.03
N GLU A 105 11.74 -5.21 6.32
CA GLU A 105 11.62 -6.12 5.18
C GLU A 105 12.46 -5.68 3.98
N ILE A 106 12.61 -4.37 3.72
CA ILE A 106 13.53 -3.85 2.69
C ILE A 106 14.98 -4.21 3.06
N GLU A 107 15.41 -3.89 4.28
CA GLU A 107 16.79 -4.17 4.74
C GLU A 107 17.12 -5.66 4.68
N LYS A 108 16.22 -6.51 5.17
CA LYS A 108 16.36 -7.97 5.17
C LYS A 108 16.50 -8.55 3.77
N ARG A 109 15.85 -7.95 2.77
CA ARG A 109 15.92 -8.40 1.37
C ARG A 109 17.17 -7.88 0.68
N GLU A 110 17.56 -6.63 0.93
CA GLU A 110 18.79 -6.04 0.41
C GLU A 110 20.04 -6.81 0.88
N GLN A 111 20.07 -7.24 2.15
CA GLN A 111 21.17 -8.04 2.72
C GLN A 111 21.27 -9.47 2.17
N LYS A 112 20.23 -9.96 1.47
CA LYS A 112 20.20 -11.29 0.86
C LYS A 112 20.64 -11.30 -0.61
N LEU A 113 20.87 -10.13 -1.21
CA LEU A 113 21.40 -9.96 -2.56
C LEU A 113 22.94 -10.01 -2.57
#